data_AF-A0A5D6YG85-F1
#
_entry.id   AF-A0A5D6YG85-F1
#
_cell.length_a   1.000
_cell.length_b   1.000
_cell.length_c   1.000
_cell.angle_alpha   90.00
_cell.angle_beta   90.00
_cell.angle_gamma   90.00
#
_symmetry.space_group_name_H-M   'P 1'
#
loop_
_entity.id
_entity.type
_entity.pdbx_description
1 polymer ?
#
loop_
_entity_poly.entity_id
_entity_poly.type
_entity_poly.pdbx_seq_one_letter_code
_entity_poly.pdbx_strand_id
1 'polypeptide(L)'
;MLATRAGRLSKTLPLARAAAQVPRASPTALQVRSFYSLYEKYSEAYRRYGWKLSLWKLYNPGDIKFGREVGRDEFGNVYYEDPDELHLQHRWTEFKVDSYDEFEGTHVPPQWHLWLQHTTDALPTDPGQNPENWAKVPISSVSDAPYENHVAANVPYYPNKTLYRSRGFGVGSLDTKPDEPDQYYVQRNHVLRNRKRSPTYQDDVDYNNPNAPNKFNSEPLRPAYKN
;
A
#
# COMPACT_ATOMS: atom_id res chain seq x y z
N MET A 1 12.36 -68.70 14.92
CA MET A 1 11.49 -67.56 15.28
C MET A 1 11.79 -66.40 14.34
N LEU A 2 10.99 -66.19 13.30
CA LEU A 2 11.11 -65.05 12.38
C LEU A 2 9.68 -64.58 12.10
N ALA A 3 9.29 -63.49 12.76
CA ALA A 3 7.98 -62.88 12.61
C ALA A 3 8.04 -61.86 11.46
N THR A 4 7.39 -62.20 10.35
CA THR A 4 7.26 -61.34 9.16
C THR A 4 6.24 -60.25 9.46
N ARG A 5 6.70 -59.00 9.59
CA ARG A 5 5.87 -57.83 9.89
C ARG A 5 5.18 -57.36 8.60
N ALA A 6 3.89 -57.61 8.47
CA ALA A 6 3.07 -57.14 7.35
C ALA A 6 2.92 -55.60 7.41
N GLY A 7 3.46 -54.90 6.40
CA GLY A 7 3.31 -53.46 6.22
C GLY A 7 1.87 -53.09 5.86
N ARG A 8 1.25 -52.23 6.66
CA ARG A 8 -0.08 -51.68 6.41
C ARG A 8 0.04 -50.54 5.40
N LEU A 9 -0.28 -50.81 4.14
CA LEU A 9 -0.38 -49.79 3.09
C LEU A 9 -1.56 -48.86 3.40
N SER A 10 -1.29 -47.63 3.82
CA SER A 10 -2.28 -46.57 3.96
C SER A 10 -2.68 -46.07 2.56
N LYS A 11 -3.90 -46.40 2.12
CA LYS A 11 -4.50 -45.83 0.91
C LYS A 11 -4.77 -44.34 1.14
N THR A 12 -3.98 -43.46 0.53
CA THR A 12 -4.32 -42.04 0.40
C THR A 12 -5.32 -41.88 -0.74
N LEU A 13 -6.58 -41.64 -0.40
CA LEU A 13 -7.60 -41.21 -1.36
C LEU A 13 -7.31 -39.76 -1.77
N PRO A 14 -7.26 -39.41 -3.06
CA PRO A 14 -7.21 -38.02 -3.46
C PRO A 14 -8.56 -37.36 -3.15
N LEU A 15 -8.53 -36.27 -2.38
CA LEU A 15 -9.69 -35.42 -2.13
C LEU A 15 -10.02 -34.67 -3.43
N ALA A 16 -10.74 -35.33 -4.34
CA ALA A 16 -11.33 -34.69 -5.50
C ALA A 16 -12.39 -33.70 -5.01
N ARG A 17 -12.02 -32.41 -4.93
CA ARG A 17 -12.94 -31.31 -4.66
C ARG A 17 -13.94 -31.29 -5.80
N ALA A 18 -15.16 -31.78 -5.56
CA ALA A 18 -16.27 -31.62 -6.48
C ALA A 18 -16.42 -30.13 -6.76
N ALA A 19 -16.10 -29.70 -7.98
CA ALA A 19 -16.42 -28.35 -8.43
C ALA A 19 -17.94 -28.26 -8.43
N ALA A 20 -18.51 -27.63 -7.40
CA ALA A 20 -19.92 -27.29 -7.38
C ALA A 20 -20.18 -26.47 -8.64
N GLN A 21 -20.94 -27.04 -9.58
CA GLN A 21 -21.48 -26.29 -10.70
C GLN A 21 -22.34 -25.18 -10.10
N VAL A 22 -21.87 -23.94 -10.17
CA VAL A 22 -22.71 -22.78 -9.87
C VAL A 22 -23.90 -22.88 -10.82
N PRO A 23 -25.14 -23.00 -10.33
CA PRO A 23 -26.30 -23.04 -11.20
C PRO A 23 -26.26 -21.75 -12.03
N ARG A 24 -26.17 -21.88 -13.36
CA ARG A 24 -26.35 -20.72 -14.25
C ARG A 24 -27.71 -20.16 -13.87
N ALA A 25 -27.72 -18.92 -13.39
CA ALA A 25 -28.95 -18.20 -13.10
C ALA A 25 -29.87 -18.39 -14.31
N SER A 26 -31.03 -19.00 -14.06
CA SER A 26 -32.16 -18.96 -14.99
C SER A 26 -32.31 -17.51 -15.47
N PRO A 27 -32.66 -17.25 -16.75
CA PRO A 27 -32.86 -15.89 -17.21
C PRO A 27 -33.91 -15.26 -16.30
N THR A 28 -33.45 -14.45 -15.35
CA THR A 28 -34.31 -13.71 -14.45
C THR A 28 -35.25 -12.95 -15.37
N ALA A 29 -36.56 -13.14 -15.19
CA ALA A 29 -37.53 -12.32 -15.90
C ALA A 29 -37.05 -10.88 -15.78
N LEU A 30 -36.75 -10.24 -16.92
CA LEU A 30 -36.34 -8.84 -16.92
C LEU A 30 -37.41 -8.10 -16.13
N GLN A 31 -37.06 -7.64 -14.94
CA GLN A 31 -38.00 -7.03 -14.02
C GLN A 31 -38.51 -5.79 -14.75
N VAL A 32 -39.76 -5.84 -15.22
CA VAL A 32 -40.41 -4.70 -15.85
C VAL A 32 -40.61 -3.70 -14.73
N ARG A 33 -39.63 -2.82 -14.53
CA ARG A 33 -39.78 -1.69 -13.64
C ARG A 33 -40.98 -0.91 -14.16
N SER A 34 -42.13 -1.02 -13.50
CA SER A 34 -43.08 0.09 -13.54
C SER A 34 -42.27 1.25 -12.99
N PHE A 35 -42.02 2.27 -13.81
CA PHE A 35 -41.48 3.52 -13.31
C PHE A 35 -42.28 3.84 -12.06
N TYR A 36 -41.64 3.82 -10.88
CA TYR A 36 -42.25 4.44 -9.73
C TYR A 36 -42.59 5.84 -10.21
N SER A 37 -43.88 6.13 -10.35
CA SER A 37 -44.29 7.52 -10.55
C SER A 37 -43.64 8.29 -9.41
N LEU A 38 -43.08 9.47 -9.69
CA LEU A 38 -42.45 10.30 -8.67
C LEU A 38 -43.35 10.38 -7.42
N TYR A 39 -44.66 10.51 -7.67
CA TYR A 39 -45.70 10.48 -6.65
C TYR A 39 -45.76 9.18 -5.85
N GLU A 40 -45.75 8.01 -6.50
CA GLU A 40 -45.76 6.71 -5.82
C GLU A 40 -44.54 6.56 -4.91
N LYS A 41 -43.36 6.94 -5.40
CA LYS A 41 -42.10 6.85 -4.63
C LYS A 41 -42.19 7.67 -3.35
N TYR A 42 -42.58 8.93 -3.47
CA TYR A 42 -42.67 9.84 -2.33
C TYR A 42 -43.86 9.53 -1.41
N SER A 43 -44.99 9.09 -1.95
CA SER A 43 -46.14 8.68 -1.13
C SER A 43 -45.84 7.41 -0.33
N GLU A 44 -45.09 6.48 -0.90
CA GLU A 44 -44.62 5.30 -0.19
C GLU A 44 -43.55 5.63 0.85
N ALA A 45 -42.62 6.53 0.53
CA ALA A 45 -41.67 7.04 1.50
C ALA A 45 -42.37 7.67 2.70
N TYR A 46 -43.36 8.53 2.46
CA TYR A 46 -44.17 9.14 3.51
C TYR A 46 -44.90 8.07 4.36
N ARG A 47 -45.41 7.01 3.73
CA ARG A 47 -46.07 5.90 4.45
C ARG A 47 -45.10 5.07 5.29
N ARG A 48 -43.89 4.79 4.79
CA ARG A 48 -42.90 3.92 5.46
C ARG A 48 -42.11 4.66 6.55
N TYR A 49 -41.66 5.87 6.25
CA TYR A 49 -40.71 6.62 7.06
C TYR A 49 -41.35 7.84 7.76
N GLY A 50 -42.51 8.30 7.29
CA GLY A 50 -43.10 9.58 7.70
C GLY A 50 -42.43 10.78 7.00
N TRP A 51 -43.04 11.95 7.10
CA TRP A 51 -42.57 13.13 6.34
C TRP A 51 -41.18 13.62 6.76
N LYS A 52 -40.89 13.70 8.07
CA LYS A 52 -39.61 14.23 8.56
C LYS A 52 -38.44 13.37 8.09
N LEU A 53 -38.57 12.06 8.26
CA LEU A 53 -37.52 11.11 7.87
C LEU A 53 -37.42 10.97 6.36
N SER A 54 -38.55 11.05 5.63
CA SER A 54 -38.52 11.10 4.16
C SER A 54 -37.79 12.34 3.64
N LEU A 55 -38.01 13.51 4.28
CA LEU A 55 -37.31 14.74 3.92
C LEU A 55 -35.81 14.65 4.26
N TRP A 56 -35.47 14.09 5.42
CA TRP A 56 -34.09 13.84 5.82
C TRP A 56 -33.38 12.87 4.87
N LYS A 57 -34.05 11.77 4.47
CA LYS A 57 -33.55 10.82 3.46
C LYS A 57 -33.50 11.41 2.06
N LEU A 58 -34.27 12.44 1.74
CA LEU A 58 -34.11 13.17 0.48
C LEU A 58 -32.90 14.10 0.54
N TYR A 59 -32.60 14.62 1.73
CA TYR A 59 -31.51 15.57 1.96
C TYR A 59 -30.13 14.92 2.10
N ASN A 60 -30.03 13.75 2.77
CA ASN A 60 -28.75 13.15 3.19
C ASN A 60 -28.13 12.07 2.25
N PRO A 61 -28.76 11.76 1.11
CA PRO A 61 -28.07 11.21 -0.07
C PRO A 61 -28.57 11.79 -1.42
N GLY A 62 -29.50 12.75 -1.40
CA GLY A 62 -30.14 13.30 -2.60
C GLY A 62 -31.21 12.40 -3.25
N ASP A 63 -31.39 11.16 -2.76
CA ASP A 63 -32.37 10.21 -3.27
C ASP A 63 -32.96 9.34 -2.15
N ILE A 64 -34.27 9.05 -2.23
CA ILE A 64 -34.94 8.14 -1.31
C ILE A 64 -34.88 6.74 -1.89
N LYS A 65 -34.12 5.86 -1.25
CA LYS A 65 -34.06 4.45 -1.61
C LYS A 65 -34.80 3.55 -0.62
N PHE A 66 -35.25 2.41 -1.12
CA PHE A 66 -35.86 1.37 -0.32
C PHE A 66 -34.98 0.13 -0.42
N GLY A 67 -34.56 -0.42 0.72
CA GLY A 67 -33.71 -1.59 0.75
C GLY A 67 -33.80 -2.30 2.08
N ARG A 68 -33.25 -3.52 2.11
CA ARG A 68 -33.13 -4.30 3.34
C ARG A 68 -31.97 -3.75 4.16
N GLU A 69 -32.19 -3.51 5.45
CA GLU A 69 -31.12 -3.20 6.40
C GLU A 69 -30.22 -4.43 6.57
N VAL A 70 -28.94 -4.29 6.24
CA VAL A 70 -27.94 -5.36 6.28
C VAL A 70 -27.22 -5.35 7.63
N GLY A 71 -26.91 -4.17 8.15
CA GLY A 71 -26.27 -4.02 9.45
C GLY A 71 -25.91 -2.57 9.75
N ARG A 72 -25.29 -2.38 10.91
CA ARG A 72 -24.83 -1.08 11.41
C ARG A 72 -23.38 -1.17 11.82
N ASP A 73 -22.65 -0.08 11.65
CA ASP A 73 -21.28 0.03 12.16
C ASP A 73 -21.24 0.61 13.59
N GLU A 74 -20.02 0.70 14.12
CA GLU A 74 -19.71 1.24 15.44
C GLU A 74 -20.01 2.75 15.55
N PHE A 75 -19.97 3.47 14.43
CA PHE A 75 -20.29 4.90 14.35
C PHE A 75 -21.80 5.16 14.25
N GLY A 76 -22.58 4.11 14.00
CA GLY A 76 -24.03 4.15 13.87
C GLY A 76 -24.52 4.42 12.45
N ASN A 77 -23.65 4.35 11.44
CA ASN A 77 -24.06 4.36 10.04
C ASN A 77 -24.79 3.05 9.73
N VAL A 78 -25.83 3.13 8.90
CA VAL A 78 -26.70 2.00 8.58
C VAL A 78 -26.51 1.62 7.12
N TYR A 79 -26.26 0.34 6.86
CA TYR A 79 -25.97 -0.20 5.53
C TYR A 79 -27.19 -0.93 4.97
N TYR A 80 -27.50 -0.68 3.70
CA TYR A 80 -28.68 -1.19 3.02
C TYR A 80 -28.32 -1.88 1.71
N GLU A 81 -29.12 -2.89 1.35
CA GLU A 81 -28.99 -3.63 0.09
C GLU A 81 -30.35 -3.86 -0.57
N ASP A 82 -30.41 -3.66 -1.87
CA ASP A 82 -31.53 -4.02 -2.74
C ASP A 82 -31.04 -4.60 -4.09
N PRO A 83 -31.06 -5.92 -4.27
CA PRO A 83 -30.60 -6.57 -5.51
C PRO A 83 -31.40 -6.19 -6.77
N ASP A 84 -32.60 -5.64 -6.60
CA ASP A 84 -33.44 -5.20 -7.71
C ASP A 84 -32.96 -3.86 -8.29
N GLU A 85 -32.10 -3.14 -7.55
CA GLU A 85 -31.51 -1.89 -8.00
C GLU A 85 -30.44 -2.04 -9.10
N LEU A 86 -30.13 -0.94 -9.79
CA LEU A 86 -29.10 -0.95 -10.82
C LEU A 86 -27.75 -1.44 -10.25
N HIS A 87 -26.96 -2.09 -11.10
CA HIS A 87 -25.59 -2.50 -10.73
C HIS A 87 -24.80 -1.29 -10.21
N LEU A 88 -24.00 -1.50 -9.15
CA LEU A 88 -23.31 -0.48 -8.33
C LEU A 88 -24.21 0.42 -7.46
N GLN A 89 -25.52 0.48 -7.68
CA GLN A 89 -26.45 1.30 -6.89
C GLN A 89 -27.27 0.51 -5.86
N HIS A 90 -27.17 -0.82 -5.91
CA HIS A 90 -27.88 -1.77 -5.03
C HIS A 90 -27.34 -1.83 -3.60
N ARG A 91 -26.20 -1.21 -3.30
CA ARG A 91 -25.66 -1.07 -1.94
C ARG A 91 -25.48 0.40 -1.62
N TRP A 92 -25.92 0.84 -0.46
CA TRP A 92 -25.70 2.20 0.01
C TRP A 92 -25.62 2.23 1.54
N THR A 93 -25.18 3.37 2.06
CA THR A 93 -25.10 3.65 3.49
C THR A 93 -25.85 4.93 3.81
N GLU A 94 -26.47 4.96 4.98
CA GLU A 94 -27.02 6.17 5.58
C GLU A 94 -26.15 6.55 6.77
N PHE A 95 -25.48 7.69 6.65
CA PHE A 95 -24.59 8.18 7.68
C PHE A 95 -25.38 8.75 8.86
N LYS A 96 -24.86 8.52 10.06
CA LYS A 96 -25.38 9.14 11.27
C LYS A 96 -24.72 10.50 11.47
N VAL A 97 -25.26 11.52 10.81
CA VAL A 97 -24.81 12.92 10.88
C VAL A 97 -25.96 13.85 11.26
N ASP A 98 -25.64 14.93 11.97
CA ASP A 98 -26.62 15.93 12.39
C ASP A 98 -26.90 16.95 11.26
N SER A 99 -25.89 17.22 10.43
CA SER A 99 -25.97 18.12 9.26
C SER A 99 -25.41 17.46 7.99
N TYR A 100 -25.89 17.89 6.83
CA TYR A 100 -25.41 17.42 5.52
C TYR A 100 -23.94 17.78 5.27
N ASP A 101 -23.47 18.91 5.80
CA ASP A 101 -22.08 19.36 5.60
C ASP A 101 -21.05 18.50 6.35
N GLU A 102 -21.50 17.62 7.25
CA GLU A 102 -20.65 16.71 8.03
C GLU A 102 -20.53 15.31 7.40
N PHE A 103 -21.24 15.08 6.29
CA PHE A 103 -21.14 13.85 5.52
C PHE A 103 -19.74 13.72 4.91
N GLU A 104 -19.06 12.61 5.22
CA GLU A 104 -17.73 12.33 4.69
C GLU A 104 -17.57 10.82 4.43
N GLY A 105 -17.06 10.47 3.25
CA GLY A 105 -16.92 9.06 2.85
C GLY A 105 -15.91 8.28 3.69
N THR A 106 -14.96 8.98 4.32
CA THR A 106 -13.94 8.38 5.19
C THR A 106 -14.49 7.86 6.53
N HIS A 107 -15.73 8.19 6.88
CA HIS A 107 -16.38 7.67 8.10
C HIS A 107 -16.77 6.19 7.99
N VAL A 108 -16.74 5.60 6.80
CA VAL A 108 -17.01 4.18 6.60
C VAL A 108 -15.81 3.35 7.07
N PRO A 109 -15.97 2.43 8.03
CA PRO A 109 -14.85 1.60 8.49
C PRO A 109 -14.41 0.61 7.40
N PRO A 110 -13.16 0.10 7.46
CA PRO A 110 -12.57 -0.70 6.38
C PRO A 110 -13.38 -1.95 5.98
N GLN A 111 -13.98 -2.63 6.95
CA GLN A 111 -14.74 -3.87 6.71
C GLN A 111 -16.02 -3.59 5.91
N TRP A 112 -16.76 -2.55 6.30
CA TRP A 112 -17.96 -2.09 5.58
C TRP A 112 -17.60 -1.44 4.23
N HIS A 113 -16.44 -0.80 4.13
CA HIS A 113 -15.94 -0.23 2.89
C HIS A 113 -15.71 -1.30 1.81
N LEU A 114 -15.13 -2.46 2.18
CA LEU A 114 -14.95 -3.59 1.24
C LEU A 114 -16.29 -4.10 0.67
N TRP A 115 -17.31 -4.20 1.52
CA TRP A 115 -18.64 -4.64 1.12
C TRP A 115 -19.37 -3.59 0.27
N LEU A 116 -19.30 -2.32 0.67
CA LEU A 116 -19.93 -1.20 -0.01
C LEU A 116 -19.36 -0.97 -1.42
N GLN A 117 -18.04 -1.18 -1.60
CA GLN A 117 -17.36 -1.09 -2.90
C GLN A 117 -17.40 -2.39 -3.74
N HIS A 118 -18.28 -3.34 -3.40
CA HIS A 118 -18.43 -4.59 -4.16
C HIS A 118 -17.13 -5.41 -4.28
N THR A 119 -16.17 -5.21 -3.36
CA THR A 119 -14.92 -5.99 -3.34
C THR A 119 -15.16 -7.40 -2.80
N THR A 120 -16.12 -7.53 -1.88
CA THR A 120 -16.53 -8.80 -1.29
C THR A 120 -18.03 -8.79 -1.02
N ASP A 121 -18.65 -9.97 -1.06
CA ASP A 121 -20.05 -10.19 -0.68
C ASP A 121 -20.20 -10.52 0.82
N ALA A 122 -19.09 -10.83 1.50
CA ALA A 122 -19.09 -11.12 2.93
C ALA A 122 -19.31 -9.85 3.76
N LEU A 123 -20.21 -9.93 4.73
CA LEU A 123 -20.45 -8.89 5.70
C LEU A 123 -19.32 -8.84 6.74
N PRO A 124 -19.14 -7.73 7.45
CA PRO A 124 -18.14 -7.64 8.52
C PRO A 124 -18.30 -8.69 9.63
N THR A 125 -19.54 -9.14 9.87
CA THR A 125 -19.86 -10.22 10.82
C THR A 125 -19.52 -11.61 10.28
N ASP A 126 -19.34 -11.75 8.97
CA ASP A 126 -19.07 -13.04 8.34
C ASP A 126 -17.61 -13.46 8.53
N PRO A 127 -17.34 -14.76 8.70
CA PRO A 127 -15.98 -15.26 8.89
C PRO A 127 -15.05 -14.99 7.70
N GLY A 128 -15.60 -14.72 6.51
CA GLY A 128 -14.82 -14.42 5.30
C GLY A 128 -14.04 -13.10 5.39
N GLN A 129 -14.48 -12.15 6.22
CA GLN A 129 -13.78 -10.88 6.42
C GLN A 129 -12.72 -10.92 7.53
N ASN A 130 -12.67 -11.98 8.35
CA ASN A 130 -11.62 -12.12 9.36
C ASN A 130 -10.26 -12.42 8.68
N PRO A 131 -9.23 -11.56 8.82
CA PRO A 131 -7.92 -11.78 8.23
C PRO A 131 -7.24 -13.10 8.61
N GLU A 132 -7.59 -13.67 9.77
CA GLU A 132 -7.07 -14.95 10.23
C GLU A 132 -7.49 -16.12 9.33
N ASN A 133 -8.66 -16.00 8.69
CA ASN A 133 -9.22 -17.02 7.80
C ASN A 133 -8.69 -16.91 6.36
N TRP A 134 -7.96 -15.85 6.04
CA TRP A 134 -7.44 -15.65 4.69
C TRP A 134 -6.30 -16.64 4.41
N ALA A 135 -6.28 -17.14 3.16
CA ALA A 135 -5.20 -18.02 2.72
C ALA A 135 -3.89 -17.24 2.68
N LYS A 136 -2.98 -17.56 3.59
CA LYS A 136 -1.63 -16.98 3.63
C LYS A 136 -0.79 -17.66 2.55
N VAL A 137 -0.61 -16.98 1.42
CA VAL A 137 0.25 -17.44 0.32
C VAL A 137 1.63 -16.78 0.45
N PRO A 138 2.72 -17.54 0.59
CA PRO A 138 4.06 -16.96 0.56
C PRO A 138 4.33 -16.37 -0.83
N ILE A 139 4.80 -15.12 -0.89
CA ILE A 139 5.08 -14.40 -2.15
C ILE A 139 6.17 -15.10 -2.97
N SER A 140 7.22 -15.58 -2.29
CA SER A 140 8.26 -16.41 -2.90
C SER A 140 8.78 -17.43 -1.89
N SER A 141 9.28 -18.54 -2.39
CA SER A 141 10.02 -19.53 -1.59
C SER A 141 11.49 -19.14 -1.40
N VAL A 142 12.02 -18.29 -2.28
CA VAL A 142 13.42 -17.85 -2.29
C VAL A 142 13.44 -16.33 -2.47
N SER A 143 14.32 -15.67 -1.72
CA SER A 143 14.65 -14.26 -1.93
C SER A 143 16.05 -14.20 -2.53
N ASP A 144 16.19 -13.54 -3.68
CA ASP A 144 17.49 -13.22 -4.27
C ASP A 144 18.16 -12.02 -3.58
N ALA A 145 17.50 -11.40 -2.61
CA ALA A 145 18.09 -10.32 -1.84
C ALA A 145 19.30 -10.85 -1.04
N PRO A 146 20.43 -10.12 -1.03
CA PRO A 146 21.62 -10.53 -0.28
C PRO A 146 21.44 -10.42 1.25
N TYR A 147 20.26 -9.97 1.71
CA TYR A 147 19.93 -9.77 3.11
C TYR A 147 18.78 -10.69 3.52
N GLU A 148 18.92 -11.34 4.68
CA GLU A 148 17.89 -12.23 5.24
C GLU A 148 16.69 -11.44 5.79
N ASN A 149 16.94 -10.24 6.33
CA ASN A 149 15.93 -9.39 6.98
C ASN A 149 16.00 -7.95 6.46
N HIS A 150 14.91 -7.20 6.59
CA HIS A 150 14.85 -5.75 6.31
C HIS A 150 15.81 -4.92 7.17
N VAL A 151 16.36 -5.52 8.23
CA VAL A 151 17.41 -4.95 9.06
C VAL A 151 18.75 -5.33 8.41
N ALA A 152 19.35 -4.39 7.67
CA ALA A 152 20.69 -4.57 7.15
C ALA A 152 21.70 -4.76 8.31
N ALA A 153 22.85 -5.38 8.02
CA ALA A 153 23.96 -5.40 8.97
C ALA A 153 24.27 -3.98 9.45
N ASN A 154 24.61 -3.81 10.73
CA ASN A 154 25.06 -2.54 11.29
C ASN A 154 26.43 -2.18 10.69
N VAL A 155 26.42 -1.68 9.45
CA VAL A 155 27.60 -1.17 8.77
C VAL A 155 27.81 0.26 9.27
N PRO A 156 29.06 0.68 9.57
CA PRO A 156 29.36 2.07 9.86
C PRO A 156 28.75 2.97 8.79
N TYR A 157 28.03 4.01 9.21
CA TYR A 157 27.48 4.97 8.27
C TYR A 157 28.62 5.68 7.53
N TYR A 158 28.70 5.43 6.22
CA TYR A 158 29.58 6.18 5.33
C TYR A 158 28.74 7.28 4.66
N PRO A 159 28.90 8.55 5.05
CA PRO A 159 28.16 9.64 4.42
C PRO A 159 28.48 9.71 2.93
N ASN A 160 27.43 9.97 2.14
CA ASN A 160 27.60 10.17 0.71
C ASN A 160 28.55 11.36 0.47
N LYS A 161 29.63 11.13 -0.30
CA LYS A 161 30.64 12.15 -0.58
C LYS A 161 30.10 13.39 -1.27
N THR A 162 28.93 13.32 -1.93
CA THR A 162 28.26 14.49 -2.52
C THR A 162 27.77 15.49 -1.47
N LEU A 163 27.69 15.13 -0.19
CA LEU A 163 27.32 16.02 0.91
C LEU A 163 28.46 16.98 1.30
N TYR A 164 29.72 16.61 1.01
CA TYR A 164 30.91 17.41 1.24
C TYR A 164 31.17 18.38 0.08
N ARG A 165 30.15 19.19 -0.23
CA ARG A 165 30.20 20.28 -1.20
C ARG A 165 29.71 21.57 -0.57
N SER A 166 30.36 22.66 -0.92
CA SER A 166 29.88 24.00 -0.62
C SER A 166 28.47 24.19 -1.17
N ARG A 167 27.57 24.70 -0.33
CA ARG A 167 26.19 25.03 -0.74
C ARG A 167 26.08 26.43 -1.36
N GLY A 168 27.17 27.19 -1.30
CA GLY A 168 27.31 28.53 -1.85
C GLY A 168 28.71 29.06 -1.56
N PHE A 169 29.12 30.13 -2.24
CA PHE A 169 30.42 30.76 -2.04
C PHE A 169 30.58 31.24 -0.59
N GLY A 170 31.52 30.65 0.17
CA GLY A 170 31.77 31.00 1.57
C GLY A 170 30.67 30.56 2.56
N VAL A 171 29.76 29.67 2.16
CA VAL A 171 28.62 29.25 3.02
C VAL A 171 28.87 27.89 3.69
N GLY A 172 29.85 27.10 3.23
CA GLY A 172 30.12 25.76 3.75
C GLY A 172 28.97 24.77 3.52
N SER A 173 28.94 23.69 4.30
CA SER A 173 27.90 22.65 4.34
C SER A 173 27.76 22.12 5.78
N LEU A 174 26.84 21.17 5.97
CA LEU A 174 26.65 20.45 7.24
C LEU A 174 27.94 19.78 7.72
N ASP A 175 28.73 19.23 6.80
CA ASP A 175 29.95 18.48 7.07
C ASP A 175 31.23 19.15 6.49
N THR A 176 31.18 20.46 6.15
CA THR A 176 32.32 21.17 5.54
C THR A 176 32.31 22.64 5.94
N LYS A 177 33.42 23.17 6.45
CA LYS A 177 33.49 24.59 6.83
C LYS A 177 33.54 25.51 5.59
N PRO A 178 33.19 26.80 5.73
CA PRO A 178 33.24 27.77 4.64
C PRO A 178 34.58 27.84 3.87
N ASP A 179 35.69 27.68 4.57
CA ASP A 179 37.05 27.80 4.02
C ASP A 179 37.65 26.45 3.58
N GLU A 180 36.95 25.35 3.84
CA GLU A 180 37.42 24.01 3.49
C GLU A 180 37.06 23.67 2.04
N PRO A 181 38.00 23.16 1.22
CA PRO A 181 37.72 22.83 -0.16
C PRO A 181 36.76 21.62 -0.26
N ASP A 182 35.88 21.66 -1.26
CA ASP A 182 34.94 20.60 -1.59
C ASP A 182 35.64 19.23 -1.73
N GLN A 183 35.11 18.20 -1.07
CA GLN A 183 35.71 16.85 -1.04
C GLN A 183 35.06 15.87 -2.01
N TYR A 184 34.05 16.30 -2.76
CA TYR A 184 33.41 15.49 -3.79
C TYR A 184 34.23 15.47 -5.09
N TYR A 185 33.99 14.43 -5.90
CA TYR A 185 34.64 14.28 -7.19
C TYR A 185 34.22 15.40 -8.15
N VAL A 186 35.20 16.15 -8.66
CA VAL A 186 35.02 17.15 -9.72
C VAL A 186 35.70 16.69 -11.01
N GLN A 187 35.05 16.97 -12.15
CA GLN A 187 35.56 16.61 -13.48
C GLN A 187 36.96 17.17 -13.74
N ARG A 188 37.71 16.50 -14.62
CA ARG A 188 39.02 16.96 -15.09
C ARG A 188 38.87 18.29 -15.82
N ASN A 189 39.61 19.31 -15.37
CA ASN A 189 39.60 20.70 -15.85
C ASN A 189 38.43 21.59 -15.37
N HIS A 190 37.66 21.16 -14.37
CA HIS A 190 36.64 22.04 -13.76
C HIS A 190 37.28 23.28 -13.09
N VAL A 191 36.69 24.46 -13.26
CA VAL A 191 37.25 25.75 -12.79
C VAL A 191 37.45 25.82 -11.27
N LEU A 192 36.61 25.15 -10.50
CA LEU A 192 36.71 25.05 -9.03
C LEU A 192 37.63 23.91 -8.55
N ARG A 193 38.31 23.21 -9.45
CA ARG A 193 39.17 22.09 -9.10
C ARG A 193 40.54 22.60 -8.66
N ASN A 194 40.75 22.64 -7.35
CA ASN A 194 42.03 23.07 -6.75
C ASN A 194 43.21 22.08 -7.02
N ARG A 195 42.93 20.87 -7.54
CA ARG A 195 43.94 19.84 -7.86
C ARG A 195 44.42 19.96 -9.32
N LYS A 196 45.54 20.64 -9.55
CA LYS A 196 46.24 20.66 -10.83
C LYS A 196 47.08 19.38 -10.96
N ARG A 197 46.70 18.46 -11.85
CA ARG A 197 47.54 17.32 -12.26
C ARG A 197 48.14 17.64 -13.63
N SER A 198 49.36 17.18 -13.89
CA SER A 198 49.91 17.18 -15.25
C SER A 198 49.01 16.34 -16.18
N PRO A 199 48.94 16.64 -17.50
CA PRO A 199 48.11 15.89 -18.44
C PRO A 199 48.51 14.41 -18.61
N THR A 200 49.74 14.06 -18.26
CA THR A 200 50.32 12.72 -18.43
C THR A 200 49.68 11.68 -17.49
N TYR A 201 49.48 10.47 -18.04
CA TYR A 201 48.64 9.40 -17.49
C TYR A 201 49.25 8.69 -16.28
N GLN A 202 50.58 8.75 -16.10
CA GLN A 202 51.29 8.17 -14.97
C GLN A 202 51.77 9.26 -14.01
N ASP A 203 51.50 9.06 -12.71
CA ASP A 203 52.19 9.81 -11.65
C ASP A 203 53.69 9.47 -11.75
N ASP A 204 54.58 10.47 -11.62
CA ASP A 204 56.04 10.23 -11.66
C ASP A 204 56.44 9.38 -10.44
N VAL A 205 56.53 8.06 -10.64
CA VAL A 205 57.00 7.10 -9.63
C VAL A 205 58.52 7.07 -9.69
N ASP A 206 59.18 7.48 -8.60
CA ASP A 206 60.63 7.30 -8.46
C ASP A 206 60.93 5.85 -8.09
N TYR A 207 61.22 5.04 -9.11
CA TYR A 207 61.53 3.62 -8.94
C TYR A 207 62.81 3.35 -8.13
N ASN A 208 63.68 4.35 -7.94
CA ASN A 208 64.87 4.21 -7.12
C ASN A 208 64.59 4.46 -5.62
N ASN A 209 63.42 4.98 -5.27
CA ASN A 209 62.99 5.15 -3.89
C ASN A 209 61.52 4.73 -3.71
N PRO A 210 61.24 3.41 -3.62
CA PRO A 210 59.87 2.88 -3.57
C PRO A 210 59.10 3.27 -2.30
N ASN A 211 59.78 3.79 -1.27
CA ASN A 211 59.16 4.25 -0.03
C ASN A 211 58.86 5.75 -0.02
N ALA A 212 59.29 6.51 -1.03
CA ALA A 212 58.97 7.92 -1.12
C ALA A 212 57.50 8.11 -1.52
N PRO A 213 56.76 9.03 -0.89
CA PRO A 213 55.41 9.33 -1.30
C PRO A 213 55.41 9.93 -2.73
N ASN A 214 54.55 9.42 -3.62
CA ASN A 214 54.43 9.99 -4.96
C ASN A 214 54.13 11.49 -4.83
N LYS A 215 54.86 12.32 -5.58
CA LYS A 215 54.80 13.79 -5.49
C LYS A 215 53.38 14.37 -5.67
N PHE A 216 52.49 13.60 -6.31
CA PHE A 216 51.09 13.94 -6.58
C PHE A 216 50.08 12.85 -6.18
N ASN A 217 50.44 11.98 -5.22
CA ASN A 217 49.65 10.79 -4.86
C ASN A 217 48.18 11.13 -4.56
N SER A 218 47.29 10.20 -4.92
CA SER A 218 45.84 10.30 -4.80
C SER A 218 45.30 10.16 -3.37
N GLU A 219 46.08 10.50 -2.35
CA GLU A 219 45.57 10.45 -0.98
C GLU A 219 44.47 11.51 -0.80
N PRO A 220 43.41 11.20 -0.01
CA PRO A 220 42.53 12.21 0.54
C PRO A 220 43.34 13.13 1.47
N LEU A 221 42.95 14.41 1.57
CA LEU A 221 43.67 15.45 2.33
C LEU A 221 43.85 15.13 3.85
N ARG A 222 43.28 14.02 4.36
CA ARG A 222 43.59 13.41 5.66
C ARG A 222 43.50 11.87 5.58
N PRO A 223 44.31 11.13 6.37
CA PRO A 223 44.13 9.69 6.54
C PRO A 223 42.81 9.38 7.25
N ALA A 224 42.12 8.31 6.81
CA ALA A 224 40.77 7.93 7.22
C ALA A 224 40.62 7.45 8.68
N TYR A 225 41.68 7.54 9.49
CA TYR A 225 41.71 7.09 10.88
C TYR A 225 42.27 8.19 11.79
N LYS A 226 41.58 9.30 11.94
CA LYS A 226 41.76 10.20 13.09
C LYS A 226 40.43 10.88 13.39
N ASN A 227 39.89 10.52 14.55
CA ASN A 227 38.83 11.25 15.24
C ASN A 227 39.25 12.71 15.46
#